data_AF-A0A812R255-F1
#
_entry.id   AF-A0A812R255-F1
#
_cell.length_a   1.000
_cell.length_b   1.000
_cell.length_c   1.000
_cell.angle_alpha   90.00
_cell.angle_beta   90.00
_cell.angle_gamma   90.00
#
_symmetry.space_group_name_H-M   'P 1'
#
loop_
_entity.id
_entity.type
_entity.pdbx_description
1 polymer ?
#
loop_
_entity_poly.entity_id
_entity_poly.type
_entity_poly.pdbx_seq_one_letter_code
_entity_poly.pdbx_strand_id
1 'polypeptide(L)'
;MKTIYLTAPLEFQHISTFFVRPLDEEYIDLSAEVALLSRNVKIQGDPTSELDQWGGHTQVAFGGIYRIENAEFYRMGQTGEMSRYPIHFHITQDYGQFCYAKYNSIHHSFQRAVAVHSTNYVLVKGNVAFDIIGHMFFIETGMEMHNVLEGNLAVGAIPLLSGMLESDQEPAGFWTAAMNNVWRDNVAVTGSDGWYFQLPLALAGFAELNFGGSTDGKPQTADRVNSRPGTPISHNMDIYKAPTL
;
A
#
# COMPACT_ATOMS: atom_id res chain seq x y z
N MET A 1 17.01 -6.36 -22.48
CA MET A 1 17.13 -7.59 -21.67
C MET A 1 18.35 -7.44 -20.78
N LYS A 2 18.20 -7.50 -19.45
CA LYS A 2 19.33 -7.56 -18.52
C LYS A 2 19.45 -9.00 -18.04
N THR A 3 20.66 -9.55 -18.08
CA THR A 3 20.96 -10.92 -17.60
C THR A 3 21.54 -10.81 -16.19
N ILE A 4 20.99 -11.56 -15.25
CA ILE A 4 21.47 -11.64 -13.87
C ILE A 4 22.21 -12.98 -13.73
N TYR A 5 23.37 -12.97 -13.08
CA TYR A 5 24.13 -14.17 -12.77
C TYR A 5 23.97 -14.48 -11.28
N LEU A 6 23.58 -15.71 -10.97
CA LEU A 6 23.54 -16.19 -9.59
C LEU A 6 24.92 -16.66 -9.18
N THR A 7 25.36 -16.31 -7.97
CA THR A 7 26.64 -16.74 -7.41
C THR A 7 26.59 -18.17 -6.87
N ALA A 8 25.39 -18.70 -6.64
CA ALA A 8 25.13 -20.07 -6.23
C ALA A 8 23.86 -20.60 -6.93
N PRO A 9 23.71 -21.93 -7.07
CA PRO A 9 22.46 -22.54 -7.58
C PRO A 9 21.25 -22.17 -6.69
N LEU A 10 20.06 -22.10 -7.30
CA LEU A 10 18.81 -21.96 -6.56
C LEU A 10 18.53 -23.24 -5.75
N GLU A 11 18.03 -23.07 -4.53
CA GLU A 11 17.70 -24.18 -3.62
C GLU A 11 16.50 -25.01 -4.12
N PHE A 12 15.56 -24.33 -4.78
CA PHE A 12 14.33 -24.93 -5.29
C PHE A 12 14.26 -24.87 -6.81
N GLN A 13 13.51 -25.81 -7.40
CA GLN A 13 13.16 -25.73 -8.82
C GLN A 13 12.20 -24.56 -9.03
N HIS A 14 12.50 -23.71 -10.02
CA HIS A 14 11.64 -22.61 -10.43
C HIS A 14 11.06 -22.94 -11.80
N ILE A 15 9.74 -22.79 -11.93
CA ILE A 15 9.02 -23.04 -13.17
C ILE A 15 8.44 -21.71 -13.62
N SER A 16 8.73 -21.32 -14.86
CA SER A 16 8.06 -20.22 -15.56
C SER A 16 7.07 -20.84 -16.54
N THR A 17 5.82 -20.43 -16.45
CA THR A 17 4.73 -20.90 -17.30
C THR A 17 3.71 -19.78 -17.47
N PHE A 18 2.72 -20.00 -18.31
CA PHE A 18 1.55 -19.15 -18.44
C PHE A 18 0.29 -19.98 -18.21
N PHE A 19 -0.79 -19.31 -17.83
CA PHE A 19 -2.14 -19.86 -17.80
C PHE A 19 -2.99 -19.14 -18.85
N VAL A 20 -3.63 -19.89 -19.72
CA VAL A 20 -4.59 -19.32 -20.69
C VAL A 20 -5.96 -19.34 -20.04
N ARG A 21 -6.53 -18.16 -19.80
CA ARG A 21 -7.84 -18.03 -19.18
C ARG A 21 -8.93 -18.51 -20.16
N PRO A 22 -9.75 -19.51 -19.80
CA PRO A 22 -10.71 -20.10 -20.75
C PRO A 22 -11.82 -19.15 -21.23
N LEU A 23 -12.08 -18.06 -20.49
CA LEU A 23 -13.19 -17.14 -20.79
C LEU A 23 -12.91 -16.24 -22.00
N ASP A 24 -11.66 -15.81 -22.16
CA ASP A 24 -11.25 -14.76 -23.10
C ASP A 24 -9.88 -15.03 -23.75
N GLU A 25 -9.31 -16.21 -23.54
CA GLU A 25 -8.02 -16.65 -24.08
C GLU A 25 -6.84 -15.73 -23.68
N GLU A 26 -6.98 -14.98 -22.59
CA GLU A 26 -5.90 -14.14 -22.10
C GLU A 26 -4.77 -14.98 -21.50
N TYR A 27 -3.53 -14.60 -21.83
CA TYR A 27 -2.33 -15.19 -21.27
C TYR A 27 -1.99 -14.52 -19.94
N ILE A 28 -2.10 -15.28 -18.86
CA ILE A 28 -1.64 -14.89 -17.53
C ILE A 28 -0.22 -15.43 -17.35
N ASP A 29 0.75 -14.53 -17.28
CA ASP A 29 2.13 -14.91 -16.98
C ASP A 29 2.23 -15.38 -15.51
N LEU A 30 2.76 -16.58 -15.30
CA LEU A 30 3.01 -17.18 -13.98
C LEU A 30 4.51 -17.26 -13.69
N SER A 31 5.33 -16.51 -14.44
CA SER A 31 6.76 -16.37 -14.18
C SER A 31 7.02 -15.70 -12.83
N ALA A 32 8.07 -16.14 -12.16
CA ALA A 32 8.47 -15.55 -10.88
C ALA A 32 9.05 -14.14 -11.07
N GLU A 33 8.67 -13.23 -10.19
CA GLU A 33 9.35 -11.95 -10.04
C GLU A 33 10.72 -12.14 -9.39
N VAL A 34 11.74 -11.50 -9.97
CA VAL A 34 13.11 -11.57 -9.47
C VAL A 34 13.62 -10.16 -9.21
N ALA A 35 14.03 -9.90 -7.97
CA ALA A 35 14.51 -8.60 -7.53
C ALA A 35 15.88 -8.68 -6.85
N LEU A 36 16.67 -7.62 -7.05
CA LEU A 36 17.94 -7.42 -6.34
C LEU A 36 17.70 -6.58 -5.09
N LEU A 37 18.01 -7.14 -3.92
CA LEU A 37 17.88 -6.43 -2.64
C LEU A 37 19.10 -5.57 -2.32
N SER A 38 20.31 -6.05 -2.64
CA SER A 38 21.53 -5.33 -2.28
C SER A 38 21.75 -4.05 -3.12
N ARG A 39 22.17 -2.96 -2.47
CA ARG A 39 22.64 -1.73 -3.14
C ARG A 39 23.98 -1.27 -2.56
N ASN A 40 24.69 -0.41 -3.32
CA ASN A 40 25.98 0.14 -2.87
C ASN A 40 25.84 1.12 -1.70
N VAL A 41 24.67 1.77 -1.58
CA VAL A 41 24.35 2.68 -0.47
C VAL A 41 23.30 1.99 0.39
N LYS A 42 23.68 1.69 1.64
CA LYS A 42 22.81 1.04 2.62
C LYS A 42 22.53 1.99 3.78
N ILE A 43 21.24 2.21 4.05
CA ILE A 43 20.69 2.95 5.18
C ILE A 43 20.05 1.89 6.10
N GLN A 44 20.56 1.75 7.32
CA GLN A 44 20.10 0.67 8.19
C GLN A 44 19.99 1.08 9.65
N GLY A 45 19.08 0.41 10.37
CA GLY A 45 19.03 0.44 11.83
C GLY A 45 20.18 -0.33 12.46
N ASP A 46 20.28 -0.23 13.78
CA ASP A 46 21.28 -0.95 14.56
C ASP A 46 21.00 -2.46 14.54
N PRO A 47 22.02 -3.34 14.62
CA PRO A 47 21.78 -4.77 14.82
C PRO A 47 20.89 -5.12 16.02
N THR A 48 20.90 -4.34 17.10
CA THR A 48 20.04 -4.59 18.26
C THR A 48 18.56 -4.34 17.98
N SER A 49 18.21 -3.61 16.91
CA SER A 49 16.83 -3.38 16.50
C SER A 49 16.07 -4.67 16.18
N GLU A 50 16.75 -5.80 15.94
CA GLU A 50 16.09 -7.09 15.75
C GLU A 50 15.49 -7.66 17.06
N LEU A 51 15.93 -7.17 18.22
CA LEU A 51 15.43 -7.64 19.52
C LEU A 51 14.08 -7.01 19.89
N ASP A 52 13.88 -5.75 19.52
CA ASP A 52 12.75 -4.93 19.93
C ASP A 52 11.97 -4.32 18.75
N GLN A 53 12.38 -4.62 17.52
CA GLN A 53 11.79 -4.11 16.28
C GLN A 53 11.81 -2.57 16.21
N TRP A 54 12.83 -1.96 16.80
CA TRP A 54 13.02 -0.51 16.86
C TRP A 54 14.15 -0.05 15.93
N GLY A 55 13.84 0.07 14.65
CA GLY A 55 14.79 0.45 13.60
C GLY A 55 14.96 1.95 13.38
N GLY A 56 15.83 2.29 12.41
CA GLY A 56 15.95 3.64 11.90
C GLY A 56 14.73 4.04 11.05
N HIS A 57 14.47 5.34 10.90
CA HIS A 57 13.42 5.83 10.01
C HIS A 57 13.87 7.12 9.31
N THR A 58 13.23 7.46 8.20
CA THR A 58 13.44 8.76 7.56
C THR A 58 12.11 9.43 7.31
N GLN A 59 12.11 10.76 7.26
CA GLN A 59 10.92 11.53 6.98
C GLN A 59 11.29 12.87 6.37
N VAL A 60 10.46 13.31 5.44
CA VAL A 60 10.37 14.71 5.06
C VAL A 60 9.03 15.27 5.45
N ALA A 61 9.01 16.51 5.92
CA ALA A 61 7.77 17.15 6.32
C ALA A 61 7.68 18.62 5.93
N PHE A 62 6.45 19.14 5.91
CA PHE A 62 6.13 20.57 5.86
C PHE A 62 6.80 21.31 4.69
N GLY A 63 6.61 20.80 3.48
CA GLY A 63 7.15 21.40 2.25
C GLY A 63 8.63 21.10 1.98
N GLY A 64 9.26 20.21 2.77
CA GLY A 64 10.60 19.72 2.48
C GLY A 64 10.66 18.88 1.20
N ILE A 65 11.86 18.80 0.61
CA ILE A 65 12.13 18.00 -0.59
C ILE A 65 12.88 16.72 -0.19
N TYR A 66 12.37 15.57 -0.59
CA TYR A 66 13.01 14.27 -0.37
C TYR A 66 13.13 13.48 -1.66
N ARG A 67 14.37 13.18 -2.02
CA ARG A 67 14.75 12.47 -3.24
C ARG A 67 15.67 11.35 -2.85
N ILE A 68 15.20 10.11 -2.99
CA ILE A 68 15.99 8.92 -2.69
C ILE A 68 15.91 7.93 -3.85
N GLU A 69 17.07 7.47 -4.31
CA GLU A 69 17.14 6.47 -5.36
C GLU A 69 18.32 5.52 -5.25
N ASN A 70 18.13 4.29 -5.72
CA ASN A 70 19.14 3.23 -5.75
C ASN A 70 19.77 2.93 -4.37
N ALA A 71 19.03 3.12 -3.28
CA ALA A 71 19.47 2.82 -1.92
C ALA A 71 18.82 1.54 -1.37
N GLU A 72 19.53 0.87 -0.46
CA GLU A 72 19.06 -0.28 0.32
C GLU A 72 18.67 0.20 1.72
N PHE A 73 17.47 -0.14 2.16
CA PHE A 73 16.94 0.11 3.49
C PHE A 73 16.78 -1.22 4.23
N TYR A 74 17.43 -1.39 5.37
CA TYR A 74 17.47 -2.64 6.13
C TYR A 74 17.31 -2.42 7.64
N ARG A 75 16.51 -3.23 8.35
CA ARG A 75 16.22 -3.02 9.79
C ARG A 75 15.71 -1.60 10.08
N MET A 76 14.83 -1.13 9.22
CA MET A 76 14.23 0.21 9.30
C MET A 76 12.77 0.11 9.77
N GLY A 77 12.15 1.25 10.09
CA GLY A 77 10.81 1.32 10.67
C GLY A 77 10.81 0.96 12.16
N GLN A 78 9.73 1.31 12.86
CA GLN A 78 9.54 0.99 14.28
C GLN A 78 8.15 0.42 14.49
N THR A 79 8.08 -0.82 14.97
CA THR A 79 6.81 -1.55 15.12
C THR A 79 5.87 -0.85 16.11
N GLY A 80 4.61 -0.66 15.71
CA GLY A 80 3.59 -0.01 16.53
C GLY A 80 3.71 1.51 16.64
N GLU A 81 4.74 2.12 16.04
CA GLU A 81 5.01 3.54 16.18
C GLU A 81 4.59 4.33 14.93
N MET A 82 3.56 5.17 15.10
CA MET A 82 3.06 6.01 14.03
C MET A 82 4.16 6.92 13.47
N SER A 83 4.21 7.06 12.15
CA SER A 83 5.13 7.97 11.46
C SER A 83 6.62 7.54 11.51
N ARG A 84 6.91 6.26 11.79
CA ARG A 84 8.27 5.71 11.84
C ARG A 84 8.47 4.66 10.77
N TYR A 85 8.74 5.13 9.55
CA TYR A 85 8.88 4.28 8.36
C TYR A 85 10.22 4.52 7.63
N PRO A 86 10.72 3.57 6.83
CA PRO A 86 11.96 3.71 6.09
C PRO A 86 11.97 4.93 5.17
N ILE A 87 10.88 5.15 4.43
CA ILE A 87 10.67 6.32 3.56
C ILE A 87 9.28 6.91 3.87
N HIS A 88 9.24 8.12 4.44
CA HIS A 88 8.00 8.81 4.78
C HIS A 88 7.91 10.21 4.16
N PHE A 89 6.93 10.41 3.28
CA PHE A 89 6.53 11.73 2.80
C PHE A 89 5.35 12.22 3.64
N HIS A 90 5.60 13.19 4.52
CA HIS A 90 4.65 13.58 5.57
C HIS A 90 4.20 15.04 5.42
N ILE A 91 2.97 15.28 4.96
CA ILE A 91 2.36 16.61 4.89
C ILE A 91 3.24 17.58 4.07
N THR A 92 3.71 17.13 2.91
CA THR A 92 4.44 17.99 1.97
C THR A 92 3.51 18.69 0.98
N GLN A 93 2.22 18.32 0.94
CA GLN A 93 1.25 18.88 0.00
C GLN A 93 1.80 18.77 -1.44
N ASP A 94 1.71 19.86 -2.22
CA ASP A 94 2.12 19.90 -3.62
C ASP A 94 3.65 19.99 -3.82
N TYR A 95 4.44 20.14 -2.74
CA TYR A 95 5.90 20.01 -2.84
C TYR A 95 6.33 18.58 -3.17
N GLY A 96 5.43 17.60 -3.03
CA GLY A 96 5.68 16.23 -3.46
C GLY A 96 6.03 16.11 -4.95
N GLN A 97 5.66 17.09 -5.79
CA GLN A 97 6.10 17.17 -7.20
C GLN A 97 7.62 17.23 -7.37
N PHE A 98 8.34 17.64 -6.32
CA PHE A 98 9.80 17.69 -6.28
C PHE A 98 10.42 16.48 -5.60
N CYS A 99 9.61 15.56 -5.09
CA CYS A 99 10.02 14.42 -4.28
C CYS A 99 9.92 13.11 -5.07
N TYR A 100 10.78 12.15 -4.73
CA TYR A 100 10.69 10.80 -5.29
C TYR A 100 11.35 9.74 -4.43
N ALA A 101 10.85 8.51 -4.55
CA ALA A 101 11.52 7.28 -4.13
C ALA A 101 11.63 6.35 -5.35
N LYS A 102 12.85 6.15 -5.88
CA LYS A 102 13.07 5.37 -7.11
C LYS A 102 14.06 4.23 -6.94
N TYR A 103 13.72 3.03 -7.40
CA TYR A 103 14.65 1.91 -7.52
C TYR A 103 15.37 1.52 -6.21
N ASN A 104 14.73 1.80 -5.07
CA ASN A 104 15.24 1.42 -3.76
C ASN A 104 14.90 -0.05 -3.47
N SER A 105 15.71 -0.70 -2.65
CA SER A 105 15.29 -1.93 -1.97
C SER A 105 15.00 -1.59 -0.52
N ILE A 106 13.84 -2.00 -0.03
CA ILE A 106 13.44 -1.88 1.36
C ILE A 106 13.13 -3.29 1.84
N HIS A 107 13.88 -3.79 2.82
CA HIS A 107 13.65 -5.14 3.30
C HIS A 107 13.96 -5.35 4.78
N HIS A 108 13.28 -6.33 5.39
CA HIS A 108 13.34 -6.60 6.83
C HIS A 108 13.04 -5.31 7.60
N SER A 109 11.89 -4.71 7.30
CA SER A 109 11.44 -3.48 7.94
C SER A 109 10.36 -3.75 8.97
N PHE A 110 10.53 -3.14 10.13
CA PHE A 110 9.68 -3.29 11.29
C PHE A 110 8.39 -2.47 11.23
N GLN A 111 8.29 -1.49 10.32
CA GLN A 111 7.01 -0.85 10.01
C GLN A 111 7.07 -0.04 8.72
N ARG A 112 6.27 -0.53 7.76
CA ARG A 112 6.02 -0.09 6.37
C ARG A 112 7.27 0.05 5.50
N ALA A 113 7.09 0.14 4.18
CA ALA A 113 8.19 0.38 3.25
C ALA A 113 8.22 1.85 2.78
N VAL A 114 7.13 2.31 2.18
CA VAL A 114 6.95 3.70 1.74
C VAL A 114 5.58 4.19 2.19
N ALA A 115 5.56 5.30 2.92
CA ALA A 115 4.33 5.97 3.31
C ALA A 115 4.23 7.36 2.66
N VAL A 116 3.05 7.66 2.11
CA VAL A 116 2.68 8.98 1.61
C VAL A 116 1.46 9.43 2.40
N HIS A 117 1.61 10.52 3.15
CA HIS A 117 0.58 11.05 4.03
C HIS A 117 0.40 12.54 3.74
N SER A 118 -0.80 12.95 3.32
CA SER A 118 -1.16 14.35 3.03
C SER A 118 -0.17 15.03 2.06
N THR A 119 0.23 14.27 1.05
CA THR A 119 1.23 14.64 0.07
C THR A 119 0.74 14.29 -1.34
N ASN A 120 0.94 15.21 -2.28
CA ASN A 120 0.49 15.10 -3.67
C ASN A 120 1.69 15.03 -4.62
N TYR A 121 1.49 14.46 -5.81
CA TYR A 121 2.43 14.46 -6.94
C TYR A 121 3.78 13.73 -6.71
N VAL A 122 3.93 12.91 -5.67
CA VAL A 122 5.17 12.14 -5.44
C VAL A 122 5.30 11.00 -6.44
N LEU A 123 6.53 10.79 -6.93
CA LEU A 123 6.88 9.62 -7.73
C LEU A 123 7.49 8.51 -6.87
N VAL A 124 6.79 7.38 -6.74
CA VAL A 124 7.25 6.14 -6.10
C VAL A 124 7.41 5.07 -7.19
N LYS A 125 8.63 4.84 -7.67
CA LYS A 125 8.87 4.03 -8.87
C LYS A 125 9.91 2.93 -8.69
N GLY A 126 9.60 1.71 -9.13
CA GLY A 126 10.59 0.65 -9.27
C GLY A 126 11.18 0.16 -7.96
N ASN A 127 10.54 0.45 -6.83
CA ASN A 127 11.03 0.05 -5.51
C ASN A 127 10.66 -1.42 -5.26
N VAL A 128 11.53 -2.12 -4.54
CA VAL A 128 11.31 -3.48 -4.07
C VAL A 128 11.09 -3.40 -2.57
N ALA A 129 9.96 -3.90 -2.10
CA ALA A 129 9.65 -4.06 -0.69
C ALA A 129 9.53 -5.57 -0.38
N PHE A 130 10.34 -6.06 0.55
CA PHE A 130 10.40 -7.49 0.89
C PHE A 130 10.49 -7.69 2.40
N ASP A 131 9.67 -8.57 2.99
CA ASP A 131 9.72 -8.87 4.43
C ASP A 131 9.48 -7.61 5.28
N ILE A 132 8.23 -7.12 5.24
CA ILE A 132 7.81 -5.84 5.81
C ILE A 132 6.64 -6.05 6.76
N ILE A 133 6.74 -5.53 7.98
CA ILE A 133 5.63 -5.50 8.93
C ILE A 133 4.63 -4.40 8.56
N GLY A 134 3.34 -4.77 8.51
CA GLY A 134 2.22 -3.88 8.16
C GLY A 134 2.09 -3.63 6.65
N HIS A 135 1.21 -2.69 6.28
CA HIS A 135 1.05 -2.31 4.86
C HIS A 135 2.36 -1.81 4.25
N MET A 136 2.72 -2.26 3.04
CA MET A 136 4.06 -2.02 2.48
C MET A 136 4.15 -0.64 1.80
N PHE A 137 3.38 -0.42 0.73
CA PHE A 137 3.19 0.88 0.10
C PHE A 137 1.85 1.46 0.56
N PHE A 138 1.91 2.60 1.25
CA PHE A 138 0.79 3.08 2.08
C PHE A 138 0.45 4.54 1.77
N ILE A 139 -0.76 4.79 1.26
CA ILE A 139 -1.28 6.14 0.96
C ILE A 139 -2.43 6.45 1.91
N GLU A 140 -2.18 7.29 2.92
CA GLU A 140 -2.85 7.23 4.24
C GLU A 140 -4.25 7.83 4.33
N THR A 141 -4.45 9.08 3.91
CA THR A 141 -5.59 9.89 4.41
C THR A 141 -6.82 9.94 3.51
N GLY A 142 -6.65 9.66 2.22
CA GLY A 142 -7.73 9.76 1.24
C GLY A 142 -7.78 11.08 0.49
N MET A 143 -6.97 12.05 0.90
CA MET A 143 -6.87 13.36 0.27
C MET A 143 -5.65 13.48 -0.66
N GLU A 144 -4.71 12.53 -0.58
CA GLU A 144 -3.53 12.49 -1.44
C GLU A 144 -3.92 12.26 -2.91
N MET A 145 -3.45 13.13 -3.79
CA MET A 145 -3.78 13.07 -5.21
C MET A 145 -2.54 13.14 -6.10
N HIS A 146 -2.69 12.53 -7.28
CA HIS A 146 -1.73 12.56 -8.38
C HIS A 146 -0.34 12.01 -8.02
N ASN A 147 -0.22 11.24 -6.94
CA ASN A 147 0.97 10.44 -6.71
C ASN A 147 1.03 9.31 -7.73
N VAL A 148 2.24 8.96 -8.15
CA VAL A 148 2.48 7.92 -9.14
C VAL A 148 3.22 6.77 -8.47
N LEU A 149 2.54 5.64 -8.35
CA LEU A 149 3.13 4.37 -7.94
C LEU A 149 3.28 3.50 -9.18
N GLU A 150 4.53 3.31 -9.63
CA GLU A 150 4.84 2.60 -10.88
C GLU A 150 5.88 1.51 -10.70
N GLY A 151 5.60 0.31 -11.18
CA GLY A 151 6.63 -0.73 -11.31
C GLY A 151 7.20 -1.20 -9.97
N ASN A 152 6.49 -0.99 -8.86
CA ASN A 152 6.95 -1.41 -7.54
C ASN A 152 6.59 -2.88 -7.29
N LEU A 153 7.47 -3.59 -6.58
CA LEU A 153 7.29 -4.98 -6.21
C LEU A 153 7.12 -5.07 -4.69
N ALA A 154 6.01 -5.66 -4.24
CA ALA A 154 5.71 -5.88 -2.83
C ALA A 154 5.63 -7.38 -2.55
N VAL A 155 6.51 -7.92 -1.71
CA VAL A 155 6.59 -9.36 -1.41
C VAL A 155 6.65 -9.61 0.08
N GLY A 156 5.78 -10.48 0.60
CA GLY A 156 5.85 -10.94 1.99
C GLY A 156 5.54 -9.86 3.03
N ALA A 157 4.32 -9.32 3.01
CA ALA A 157 3.81 -8.51 4.11
C ALA A 157 3.58 -9.38 5.37
N ILE A 158 3.95 -8.86 6.54
CA ILE A 158 3.83 -9.54 7.84
C ILE A 158 2.77 -8.83 8.70
N PRO A 159 1.79 -9.57 9.25
CA PRO A 159 0.79 -9.01 10.16
C PRO A 159 1.36 -8.21 11.33
N LEU A 160 0.77 -7.06 11.59
CA LEU A 160 0.99 -6.28 12.79
C LEU A 160 -0.21 -6.41 13.72
N LEU A 161 -0.01 -7.11 14.84
CA LEU A 161 -1.13 -7.54 15.70
C LEU A 161 -1.73 -6.42 16.55
N SER A 162 -1.01 -5.31 16.78
CA SER A 162 -1.49 -4.19 17.59
C SER A 162 -0.74 -2.89 17.33
N GLY A 163 -1.35 -1.75 17.64
CA GLY A 163 -0.70 -0.44 17.70
C GLY A 163 -0.92 0.46 16.48
N MET A 164 -1.45 -0.08 15.38
CA MET A 164 -1.71 0.65 14.13
C MET A 164 -3.13 0.40 13.61
N LEU A 165 -3.37 0.46 12.30
CA LEU A 165 -4.70 0.23 11.73
C LEU A 165 -5.12 -1.23 11.95
N GLU A 166 -6.42 -1.47 12.10
CA GLU A 166 -6.96 -2.83 12.20
C GLU A 166 -6.59 -3.67 10.97
N SER A 167 -6.58 -3.04 9.77
CA SER A 167 -6.16 -3.68 8.52
C SER A 167 -4.68 -4.05 8.48
N ASP A 168 -3.82 -3.54 9.37
CA ASP A 168 -2.42 -3.98 9.42
C ASP A 168 -2.30 -5.45 9.96
N GLN A 169 -3.38 -6.04 10.51
CA GLN A 169 -3.44 -7.47 10.86
C GLN A 169 -3.56 -8.38 9.64
N GLU A 170 -4.10 -7.86 8.53
CA GLU A 170 -4.14 -8.51 7.22
C GLU A 170 -3.51 -7.55 6.21
N PRO A 171 -2.18 -7.33 6.30
CA PRO A 171 -1.54 -6.23 5.63
C PRO A 171 -1.56 -6.42 4.11
N ALA A 172 -1.45 -5.29 3.42
CA ALA A 172 -1.51 -5.23 1.97
C ALA A 172 -0.15 -4.84 1.39
N GLY A 173 0.18 -5.40 0.22
CA GLY A 173 1.32 -4.92 -0.56
C GLY A 173 1.14 -3.45 -0.94
N PHE A 174 -0.06 -3.10 -1.41
CA PHE A 174 -0.47 -1.74 -1.71
C PHE A 174 -1.76 -1.41 -0.97
N TRP A 175 -1.69 -0.47 -0.04
CA TRP A 175 -2.85 0.03 0.70
C TRP A 175 -3.09 1.49 0.36
N THR A 176 -4.34 1.85 0.15
CA THR A 176 -4.71 3.24 -0.08
C THR A 176 -6.10 3.59 0.43
N ALA A 177 -6.22 4.76 1.05
CA ALA A 177 -7.50 5.44 1.24
C ALA A 177 -7.81 6.46 0.14
N ALA A 178 -6.88 6.69 -0.79
CA ALA A 178 -6.88 7.79 -1.75
C ALA A 178 -6.92 7.28 -3.19
N MET A 179 -8.09 7.37 -3.81
CA MET A 179 -8.35 6.81 -5.15
C MET A 179 -7.72 7.62 -6.29
N ASN A 180 -7.50 8.93 -6.10
CA ASN A 180 -7.04 9.82 -7.15
C ASN A 180 -5.51 9.76 -7.34
N ASN A 181 -4.96 8.56 -7.44
CA ASN A 181 -3.53 8.31 -7.64
C ASN A 181 -3.33 7.37 -8.85
N VAL A 182 -2.14 7.41 -9.44
CA VAL A 182 -1.79 6.56 -10.58
C VAL A 182 -1.11 5.31 -10.09
N TRP A 183 -1.70 4.16 -10.39
CA TRP A 183 -1.17 2.83 -10.07
C TRP A 183 -0.93 2.09 -11.39
N ARG A 184 0.32 1.74 -11.68
CA ARG A 184 0.69 1.09 -12.94
C ARG A 184 1.82 0.09 -12.73
N ASP A 185 1.72 -1.07 -13.38
CA ASP A 185 2.78 -2.09 -13.42
C ASP A 185 3.30 -2.54 -12.05
N ASN A 186 2.52 -2.35 -10.97
CA ASN A 186 2.91 -2.77 -9.63
C ASN A 186 2.53 -4.24 -9.42
N VAL A 187 3.38 -5.00 -8.76
CA VAL A 187 3.16 -6.42 -8.49
C VAL A 187 3.19 -6.66 -6.99
N ALA A 188 2.20 -7.41 -6.49
CA ALA A 188 2.11 -7.83 -5.10
C ALA A 188 2.08 -9.35 -4.99
N VAL A 189 2.97 -9.91 -4.16
CA VAL A 189 3.05 -11.32 -3.80
C VAL A 189 3.06 -11.41 -2.27
N THR A 190 1.88 -11.28 -1.68
CA THR A 190 1.69 -11.21 -0.22
C THR A 190 0.80 -12.37 0.24
N GLY A 191 0.94 -12.76 1.51
CA GLY A 191 0.17 -13.88 2.09
C GLY A 191 -1.28 -13.52 2.46
N SER A 192 -1.56 -12.23 2.65
CA SER A 192 -2.88 -11.65 2.92
C SER A 192 -3.38 -10.92 1.67
N ASP A 193 -3.36 -9.58 1.66
CA ASP A 193 -3.88 -8.78 0.55
C ASP A 193 -2.78 -8.31 -0.39
N GLY A 194 -2.95 -8.50 -1.69
CA GLY A 194 -2.08 -7.84 -2.67
C GLY A 194 -2.34 -6.33 -2.69
N TRP A 195 -3.63 -5.98 -2.72
CA TRP A 195 -4.15 -4.63 -2.85
C TRP A 195 -5.33 -4.42 -1.90
N TYR A 196 -5.32 -3.31 -1.18
CA TYR A 196 -6.40 -2.90 -0.31
C TYR A 196 -6.78 -1.45 -0.59
N PHE A 197 -7.97 -1.26 -1.14
CA PHE A 197 -8.55 0.05 -1.39
C PHE A 197 -9.57 0.34 -0.29
N GLN A 198 -9.15 1.12 0.71
CA GLN A 198 -10.06 1.67 1.70
C GLN A 198 -10.94 2.70 1.00
N LEU A 199 -12.16 2.29 0.64
CA LEU A 199 -13.13 3.24 0.15
C LEU A 199 -13.40 4.24 1.30
N PRO A 200 -13.49 5.55 1.00
CA PRO A 200 -14.12 6.46 1.94
C PRO A 200 -15.42 5.80 2.34
N LEU A 201 -15.71 5.71 3.65
CA LEU A 201 -17.10 5.55 4.02
C LEU A 201 -17.80 6.68 3.29
N ALA A 202 -18.64 6.35 2.30
CA ALA A 202 -19.58 7.31 1.75
C ALA A 202 -20.11 8.07 2.95
N LEU A 203 -20.10 9.40 2.89
CA LEU A 203 -20.82 10.27 3.82
C LEU A 203 -21.96 9.46 4.43
N ALA A 204 -21.82 9.01 5.68
CA ALA A 204 -22.80 8.12 6.31
C ALA A 204 -24.14 8.84 6.60
N GLY A 205 -24.36 9.98 5.94
CA GLY A 205 -25.66 10.53 5.60
C GLY A 205 -25.53 11.19 4.23
N PHE A 206 -26.51 10.94 3.35
CA PHE A 206 -26.67 11.47 1.98
C PHE A 206 -26.17 10.58 0.82
N ALA A 207 -26.71 9.37 0.74
CA ALA A 207 -27.22 8.82 -0.53
C ALA A 207 -28.17 7.65 -0.26
N GLU A 208 -29.29 7.88 0.44
CA GLU A 208 -30.49 7.15 0.04
C GLU A 208 -30.90 7.73 -1.31
N LEU A 209 -30.62 7.00 -2.40
CA LEU A 209 -31.38 7.18 -3.63
C LEU A 209 -32.80 6.71 -3.34
N ASN A 210 -33.57 7.62 -2.77
CA ASN A 210 -34.97 7.42 -2.46
C ASN A 210 -35.75 7.44 -3.79
N PHE A 211 -35.94 6.28 -4.41
CA PHE A 211 -36.96 6.11 -5.44
C PHE A 211 -38.32 6.02 -4.75
N GLY A 212 -38.79 7.16 -4.25
CA GLY A 212 -40.08 7.31 -3.60
C GLY A 212 -40.51 8.76 -3.67
N GLY A 213 -41.50 9.06 -4.51
CA GLY A 213 -41.96 10.42 -4.74
C GLY A 213 -42.66 11.06 -3.53
N SER A 214 -42.68 12.41 -3.54
CA SER A 214 -43.75 13.30 -3.03
C SER A 214 -44.24 13.04 -1.58
N THR A 215 -44.22 13.95 -0.60
CA THR A 215 -44.41 15.41 -0.54
C THR A 215 -44.12 15.87 0.90
N ASP A 216 -43.88 17.18 1.08
CA ASP A 216 -44.02 17.96 2.33
C ASP A 216 -42.86 18.00 3.37
N GLY A 217 -42.20 19.17 3.40
CA GLY A 217 -42.27 20.07 4.57
C GLY A 217 -41.35 19.86 5.80
N LYS A 218 -40.27 20.66 5.83
CA LYS A 218 -39.51 21.22 6.98
C LYS A 218 -38.30 20.42 7.54
N PRO A 219 -37.16 21.12 7.84
CA PRO A 219 -35.99 20.50 8.45
C PRO A 219 -36.11 20.44 9.98
N GLN A 220 -35.74 19.31 10.58
CA GLN A 220 -35.47 19.20 12.02
C GLN A 220 -33.99 18.92 12.27
N THR A 221 -33.50 19.53 13.34
CA THR A 221 -32.11 19.63 13.79
C THR A 221 -31.57 18.32 14.36
N ALA A 222 -30.24 18.21 14.32
CA ALA A 222 -29.43 17.08 14.80
C ALA A 222 -29.60 16.78 16.29
N ASP A 223 -29.57 15.49 16.64
CA ASP A 223 -29.20 15.02 17.97
C ASP A 223 -28.31 13.77 17.87
N ARG A 224 -27.19 13.81 18.61
CA ARG A 224 -26.22 12.72 18.78
C ARG A 224 -26.81 11.65 19.70
N VAL A 225 -26.76 10.37 19.31
CA VAL A 225 -26.82 9.25 20.27
C VAL A 225 -25.84 8.14 19.86
N ASN A 226 -24.92 7.86 20.80
CA ASN A 226 -24.05 6.68 20.84
C ASN A 226 -24.87 5.38 20.88
N SER A 227 -24.50 4.37 20.10
CA SER A 227 -24.69 2.97 20.52
C SER A 227 -23.65 2.03 19.90
N ARG A 228 -23.27 1.04 20.71
CA ARG A 228 -22.20 0.03 20.56
C ARG A 228 -22.69 -1.23 19.80
N PRO A 229 -21.81 -2.21 19.49
CA PRO A 229 -21.89 -3.04 18.28
C PRO A 229 -22.57 -4.40 18.46
N GLY A 230 -22.98 -4.99 17.33
CA GLY A 230 -23.09 -6.44 17.13
C GLY A 230 -24.42 -6.94 16.58
N THR A 231 -24.51 -7.23 15.27
CA THR A 231 -25.26 -8.37 14.68
C THR A 231 -24.79 -8.56 13.22
N PRO A 232 -24.50 -9.78 12.73
CA PRO A 232 -24.03 -9.98 11.37
C PRO A 232 -25.22 -9.99 10.40
N ILE A 233 -25.13 -9.21 9.31
CA ILE A 233 -26.14 -9.19 8.26
C ILE A 233 -25.55 -9.90 7.04
N SER A 234 -25.95 -11.14 6.81
CA SER A 234 -25.71 -11.85 5.56
C SER A 234 -26.49 -11.18 4.43
N HIS A 235 -25.82 -10.74 3.37
CA HIS A 235 -26.48 -10.35 2.13
C HIS A 235 -26.01 -11.24 0.98
N ASN A 236 -26.99 -11.89 0.34
CA ASN A 236 -26.84 -12.59 -0.92
C ASN A 236 -26.39 -11.58 -2.00
N MET A 237 -25.38 -11.96 -2.79
CA MET A 237 -24.97 -11.24 -3.99
C MET A 237 -25.98 -11.50 -5.11
N ASP A 238 -26.75 -10.47 -5.48
CA ASP A 238 -27.43 -10.42 -6.78
C ASP A 238 -26.50 -9.77 -7.81
N ILE A 239 -26.08 -10.56 -8.80
CA ILE A 239 -25.24 -10.15 -9.92
C ILE A 239 -26.12 -9.46 -10.96
N TYR A 240 -25.91 -8.17 -11.22
CA TYR A 240 -26.52 -7.47 -12.36
C TYR A 240 -25.52 -7.33 -13.51
N LYS A 241 -25.87 -7.93 -14.66
CA LYS A 241 -25.22 -7.71 -15.96
C LYS A 241 -25.56 -6.31 -16.47
N ALA A 242 -24.55 -5.53 -16.83
CA ALA A 242 -24.73 -4.32 -17.62
C ALA A 242 -25.05 -4.69 -19.10
N PRO A 243 -25.98 -3.99 -19.77
CA PRO A 243 -26.22 -4.16 -21.19
C PRO A 243 -25.20 -3.40 -22.03
N THR A 244 -24.64 -4.07 -23.02
CA THR A 244 -23.85 -3.49 -24.10
C THR A 244 -24.74 -2.65 -25.03
N LEU A 245 -24.33 -1.40 -25.28
CA LEU A 245 -24.02 -0.83 -26.60
C LEU A 245 -23.20 0.45 -26.40
#